data_AF-A0A838DLT3-F1
#
_entry.id   AF-A0A838DLT3-F1
#
_cell.length_a   1.000
_cell.length_b   1.000
_cell.length_c   1.000
_cell.angle_alpha   90.00
_cell.angle_beta   90.00
_cell.angle_gamma   90.00
#
_symmetry.space_group_name_H-M   'P 1'
#
loop_
_entity.id
_entity.type
_entity.pdbx_description
1 polymer ?
#
loop_
_entity_poly.entity_id
_entity_poly.type
_entity_poly.pdbx_seq_one_letter_code
_entity_poly.pdbx_strand_id
1 'polypeptide(L)'
;MNVERTHIKAQHLLITVLGDYWWCRPEPLPSTGLIRVLAEFGVGSDGTRSALSRLTRRGLLERSQQGRNTYYILTRQAIQMLQVGAERLFDFGAEEQPWDGNWSLVAFSISEQERTLRHFLRTRLRWLTFGSLYDGLWISPHPRLAAAARLLDELGISTATLFSARMLPRSTNGNGEDWLRVWDLESLCQQYEAYIRQVQPLLLRVREGRVEPPEAMLARPHVMDAWRAFPGQDPDLPAEFLPADWPRNTARSICMEVYETLRPAAEQRFNELIETRYEILQE
;
A
#
# COMPACT_ATOMS: atom_id res chain seq x y z
N MET A 1 11.80 -9.61 20.15
CA MET A 1 11.12 -8.30 20.12
C MET A 1 9.64 -8.57 19.88
N ASN A 2 8.75 -8.22 20.83
CA ASN A 2 7.31 -8.29 20.60
C ASN A 2 6.97 -7.17 19.61
N VAL A 3 7.07 -7.46 18.32
CA VAL A 3 6.27 -6.73 17.34
C VAL A 3 4.84 -6.97 17.80
N GLU A 4 4.20 -5.96 18.38
CA GLU A 4 2.78 -6.03 18.71
C GLU A 4 2.08 -6.59 17.48
N ARG A 5 1.50 -7.78 17.64
CA ARG A 5 0.87 -8.52 16.56
C ARG A 5 -0.40 -7.76 16.19
N THR A 6 -0.25 -6.70 15.40
CA THR A 6 -1.36 -6.10 14.68
C THR A 6 -2.05 -7.25 13.97
N HIS A 7 -3.33 -7.47 14.26
CA HIS A 7 -4.04 -8.65 13.81
C HIS A 7 -4.34 -8.54 12.31
N ILE A 8 -3.31 -8.74 11.48
CA ILE A 8 -3.44 -8.77 10.03
C ILE A 8 -4.39 -9.91 9.68
N LYS A 9 -5.45 -9.61 8.92
CA LYS A 9 -6.37 -10.65 8.47
C LYS A 9 -5.60 -11.69 7.66
N ALA A 10 -5.77 -12.98 7.95
CA ALA A 10 -5.03 -14.07 7.31
C ALA A 10 -5.01 -14.02 5.77
N GLN A 11 -6.09 -13.53 5.13
CA GLN A 11 -6.14 -13.33 3.67
C GLN A 11 -5.18 -12.27 3.17
N HIS A 12 -5.11 -11.15 3.90
CA HIS A 12 -4.25 -10.02 3.57
C HIS A 12 -2.78 -10.42 3.74
N LEU A 13 -2.46 -11.07 4.86
CA LEU A 13 -1.14 -11.63 5.09
C LEU A 13 -0.74 -12.63 4.00
N LEU A 14 -1.64 -13.56 3.64
CA LEU A 14 -1.37 -14.53 2.58
C LEU A 14 -1.09 -13.86 1.23
N ILE A 15 -1.82 -12.81 0.87
CA ILE A 15 -1.54 -12.03 -0.34
C ILE A 15 -0.19 -11.31 -0.26
N THR A 16 0.15 -10.70 0.88
CA THR A 16 1.46 -10.07 1.09
C THR A 16 2.60 -11.09 0.94
N VAL A 17 2.50 -12.25 1.60
CA VAL A 17 3.51 -13.33 1.53
C VAL A 17 3.65 -13.86 0.10
N LEU A 18 2.55 -14.08 -0.61
CA LEU A 18 2.61 -14.53 -2.01
C LEU A 18 3.23 -13.46 -2.92
N GLY A 19 2.92 -12.19 -2.69
CA GLY A 19 3.54 -11.06 -3.37
C GLY A 19 5.03 -10.91 -3.06
N ASP A 20 5.46 -11.23 -1.85
CA ASP A 20 6.85 -11.05 -1.41
C ASP A 20 7.78 -12.18 -1.85
N TYR A 21 7.26 -13.42 -1.99
CA TYR A 21 8.09 -14.63 -2.13
C TYR A 21 7.73 -15.54 -3.30
N TRP A 22 6.56 -15.40 -3.94
CA TRP A 22 6.09 -16.41 -4.93
C TRP A 22 5.49 -15.85 -6.22
N TRP A 23 5.31 -14.54 -6.34
CA TRP A 23 4.60 -13.95 -7.48
C TRP A 23 5.26 -14.19 -8.86
N CYS A 24 6.58 -14.43 -8.90
CA CYS A 24 7.35 -14.67 -10.11
C CYS A 24 7.59 -16.16 -10.40
N ARG A 25 7.01 -17.07 -9.61
CA ARG A 25 7.22 -18.51 -9.69
C ARG A 25 6.01 -19.23 -10.31
N PRO A 26 6.18 -19.95 -11.43
CA PRO A 26 5.08 -20.72 -12.04
C PRO A 26 4.73 -21.99 -11.26
N GLU A 27 5.58 -22.42 -10.31
CA GLU A 27 5.41 -23.68 -9.60
C GLU A 27 4.20 -23.66 -8.63
N PRO A 28 3.43 -24.76 -8.54
CA PRO A 28 2.35 -24.87 -7.57
C PRO A 28 2.84 -24.92 -6.12
N LEU A 29 2.25 -24.11 -5.24
CA LEU A 29 2.54 -24.11 -3.81
C LEU A 29 1.78 -25.19 -3.05
N PRO A 30 2.45 -26.06 -2.29
CA PRO A 30 1.76 -27.04 -1.45
C PRO A 30 1.00 -26.33 -0.31
N SER A 31 -0.26 -26.71 -0.11
CA SER A 31 -1.10 -26.19 0.98
C SER A 31 -0.47 -26.38 2.36
N THR A 32 0.29 -27.46 2.55
CA THR A 32 1.01 -27.76 3.80
C THR A 32 2.14 -26.77 4.05
N GLY A 33 2.88 -26.38 3.01
CA GLY A 33 3.91 -25.34 3.10
C GLY A 33 3.32 -24.00 3.51
N LEU A 34 2.22 -23.59 2.86
CA LEU A 34 1.51 -22.35 3.22
C LEU A 34 0.97 -22.37 4.66
N ILE A 35 0.51 -23.52 5.16
CA ILE A 35 0.11 -23.67 6.58
C ILE A 35 1.30 -23.46 7.51
N ARG A 36 2.47 -24.02 7.19
CA ARG A 36 3.70 -23.83 8.00
C ARG A 36 4.15 -22.37 7.98
N VAL A 37 4.16 -21.73 6.81
CA VAL A 37 4.51 -20.31 6.68
C VAL A 37 3.57 -19.46 7.52
N LEU A 38 2.25 -19.61 7.37
CA LEU A 38 1.28 -18.80 8.12
C LEU A 38 1.27 -19.09 9.64
N ALA A 39 1.69 -20.28 10.05
CA ALA A 39 1.85 -20.61 11.47
C ALA A 39 2.94 -19.77 12.14
N GLU A 40 4.03 -19.42 11.44
CA GLU A 40 5.07 -18.51 11.95
C GLU A 40 4.50 -17.11 12.26
N PHE A 41 3.49 -16.68 11.51
CA PHE A 41 2.75 -15.43 11.76
C PHE A 41 1.62 -15.59 12.81
N GLY A 42 1.50 -16.77 13.44
CA GLY A 42 0.48 -17.06 14.43
C GLY A 42 -0.91 -17.37 13.86
N VAL A 43 -1.03 -17.64 12.55
CA VAL A 43 -2.30 -18.06 11.94
C VAL A 43 -2.40 -19.58 11.95
N GLY A 44 -3.42 -20.09 12.66
CA GLY A 44 -3.70 -21.53 12.72
C GLY A 44 -4.12 -22.14 11.38
N SER A 45 -4.00 -23.46 11.27
CA SER A 45 -4.30 -24.23 10.04
C SER A 45 -5.70 -23.96 9.47
N ASP A 46 -6.72 -23.88 10.33
CA ASP A 46 -8.10 -23.59 9.91
C ASP A 46 -8.24 -22.17 9.35
N GLY A 47 -7.56 -21.20 9.97
CA GLY A 47 -7.48 -19.83 9.49
C GLY A 47 -6.85 -19.74 8.10
N THR A 48 -5.73 -20.44 7.90
CA THR A 48 -5.04 -20.55 6.61
C THR A 48 -5.92 -21.20 5.55
N ARG A 49 -6.58 -22.34 5.86
CA ARG A 49 -7.48 -23.02 4.92
C ARG A 49 -8.68 -22.15 4.54
N SER A 50 -9.24 -21.42 5.50
CA SER A 50 -10.33 -20.45 5.25
C SER A 50 -9.87 -19.29 4.38
N ALA A 51 -8.65 -18.78 4.59
CA ALA A 51 -8.05 -17.75 3.76
C ALA A 51 -7.83 -18.24 2.32
N LEU A 52 -7.22 -19.41 2.15
CA LEU A 52 -7.00 -20.05 0.84
C LEU A 52 -8.32 -20.26 0.08
N SER A 53 -9.32 -20.85 0.73
CA SER A 53 -10.66 -21.04 0.13
C SER A 53 -11.28 -19.70 -0.30
N ARG A 54 -11.14 -18.65 0.50
CA ARG A 54 -11.68 -17.32 0.18
C ARG A 54 -10.94 -16.66 -0.98
N LEU A 55 -9.61 -16.80 -1.07
CA LEU A 55 -8.84 -16.29 -2.21
C LEU A 55 -9.13 -17.08 -3.50
N THR A 56 -9.31 -18.40 -3.43
CA THR A 56 -9.75 -19.21 -4.57
C THR A 56 -11.13 -18.78 -5.07
N ARG A 57 -12.09 -18.56 -4.17
CA ARG A 57 -13.44 -18.08 -4.55
C ARG A 57 -13.42 -16.69 -5.18
N ARG A 58 -12.45 -15.86 -4.82
CA ARG A 58 -12.24 -14.52 -5.42
C ARG A 58 -11.49 -14.58 -6.77
N GLY A 59 -11.15 -15.77 -7.26
CA GLY A 59 -10.40 -15.93 -8.50
C GLY A 59 -8.93 -15.51 -8.40
N LEU A 60 -8.38 -15.40 -7.18
CA LEU A 60 -6.98 -15.01 -6.97
C LEU A 60 -6.03 -16.21 -6.92
N LEU A 61 -6.56 -17.39 -6.58
CA LEU A 61 -5.81 -18.63 -6.55
C LEU A 61 -6.55 -19.71 -7.32
N GLU A 62 -5.83 -20.48 -8.11
CA GLU A 62 -6.28 -21.75 -8.66
C GLU A 62 -5.84 -22.88 -7.75
N ARG A 63 -6.78 -23.79 -7.44
CA ARG A 63 -6.51 -24.97 -6.62
C ARG A 63 -6.35 -26.18 -7.53
N SER A 64 -5.27 -26.93 -7.35
CA SER A 64 -5.09 -28.24 -7.96
C SER A 64 -4.91 -29.33 -6.89
N GLN A 65 -5.19 -30.58 -7.27
CA GLN A 65 -4.97 -31.75 -6.43
C GLN A 65 -4.11 -32.74 -7.19
N GLN A 66 -3.11 -33.29 -6.49
CA GLN A 66 -2.30 -34.41 -6.99
C GLN A 66 -2.24 -35.45 -5.88
N GLY A 67 -2.95 -36.56 -6.07
CA GLY A 67 -3.15 -37.58 -5.04
C GLY A 67 -3.79 -37.00 -3.77
N ARG A 68 -3.08 -37.12 -2.64
CA ARG A 68 -3.53 -36.59 -1.33
C ARG A 68 -3.13 -35.13 -1.08
N ASN A 69 -2.34 -34.53 -1.96
CA ASN A 69 -1.78 -33.20 -1.78
C ASN A 69 -2.61 -32.16 -2.54
N THR A 70 -2.84 -31.01 -1.90
CA THR A 70 -3.49 -29.84 -2.49
C THR A 70 -2.44 -28.78 -2.76
N TYR A 71 -2.47 -28.19 -3.95
CA TYR A 71 -1.59 -27.12 -4.39
C TYR A 71 -2.37 -25.88 -4.82
N TYR A 72 -1.70 -24.74 -4.81
CA TYR A 72 -2.26 -23.45 -5.23
C TYR A 72 -1.31 -22.73 -6.19
N ILE A 73 -1.88 -22.06 -7.19
CA ILE A 73 -1.16 -21.20 -8.13
C ILE A 73 -1.84 -19.84 -8.13
N LEU A 74 -1.07 -18.75 -8.22
CA LEU A 74 -1.63 -17.41 -8.44
C LEU A 74 -2.24 -17.34 -9.85
N THR A 75 -3.47 -16.85 -9.96
CA THR A 75 -4.06 -16.59 -11.27
C THR A 75 -3.32 -15.46 -11.97
N ARG A 76 -3.40 -15.40 -13.30
CA ARG A 76 -2.87 -14.27 -14.08
C ARG A 76 -3.42 -12.93 -13.60
N GLN A 77 -4.71 -12.90 -13.23
CA GLN A 77 -5.35 -11.72 -12.66
C GLN A 77 -4.72 -11.32 -11.32
N ALA A 78 -4.44 -12.27 -10.44
CA ALA A 78 -3.78 -11.99 -9.17
C ALA A 78 -2.35 -11.45 -9.36
N ILE A 79 -1.59 -12.02 -10.30
CA ILE A 79 -0.24 -11.54 -10.63
C ILE A 79 -0.30 -10.08 -11.12
N GLN A 80 -1.20 -9.77 -12.06
CA GLN A 80 -1.38 -8.40 -12.56
C GLN A 80 -1.78 -7.43 -11.44
N MET A 81 -2.69 -7.83 -10.57
CA MET A 81 -3.11 -7.03 -9.41
C MET A 81 -1.93 -6.78 -8.45
N LEU A 82 -1.12 -7.80 -8.19
CA LEU A 82 0.08 -7.69 -7.34
C LEU A 82 1.11 -6.76 -7.97
N GLN A 83 1.34 -6.86 -9.29
CA GLN A 83 2.27 -5.99 -10.02
C GLN A 83 1.85 -4.52 -9.94
N VAL A 84 0.59 -4.20 -10.28
CA VAL A 84 0.07 -2.82 -10.20
C VAL A 84 0.12 -2.29 -8.77
N GLY A 85 -0.18 -3.15 -7.79
CA GLY A 85 -0.07 -2.80 -6.37
C GLY A 85 1.37 -2.54 -5.93
N ALA A 86 2.32 -3.33 -6.41
CA ALA A 86 3.74 -3.19 -6.13
C ALA A 86 4.32 -1.91 -6.76
N GLU A 87 4.04 -1.64 -8.04
CA GLU A 87 4.44 -0.41 -8.73
C GLU A 87 4.01 0.83 -7.91
N ARG A 88 2.72 0.92 -7.57
CA ARG A 88 2.21 2.03 -6.74
C ARG A 88 2.92 2.15 -5.39
N LEU A 89 3.29 1.02 -4.77
CA LEU A 89 3.90 0.99 -3.45
C LEU A 89 5.38 1.39 -3.46
N PHE A 90 6.11 0.97 -4.50
CA PHE A 90 7.54 1.25 -4.66
C PHE A 90 7.79 2.64 -5.27
N ASP A 91 6.93 3.10 -6.18
CA ASP A 91 7.03 4.42 -6.82
C ASP A 91 6.66 5.55 -5.86
N PHE A 92 5.81 5.29 -4.87
CA PHE A 92 5.38 6.28 -3.90
C PHE A 92 6.58 6.85 -3.11
N GLY A 93 6.78 8.18 -3.23
CA GLY A 93 7.90 8.90 -2.63
C GLY A 93 9.28 8.53 -3.18
N ALA A 94 9.36 7.85 -4.34
CA ALA A 94 10.64 7.44 -4.94
C ALA A 94 11.36 8.60 -5.63
N GLU A 95 10.61 9.49 -6.30
CA GLU A 95 11.13 10.64 -7.01
C GLU A 95 10.36 11.90 -6.62
N GLU A 96 11.09 12.94 -6.21
CA GLU A 96 10.54 14.28 -6.10
C GLU A 96 10.56 14.91 -7.49
N GLN A 97 9.46 14.77 -8.21
CA GLN A 97 9.29 15.46 -9.49
C GLN A 97 9.05 16.95 -9.21
N PRO A 98 9.78 17.87 -9.86
CA PRO A 98 9.54 19.29 -9.69
C PRO A 98 8.12 19.63 -10.14
N TRP A 99 7.43 20.44 -9.34
CA TRP A 99 6.09 20.89 -9.70
C TRP A 99 6.13 21.84 -10.90
N ASP A 100 5.17 21.70 -11.81
CA ASP A 100 5.11 22.47 -13.06
C ASP A 100 4.38 23.82 -12.91
N GLY A 101 3.96 24.15 -11.68
CA GLY A 101 3.17 25.34 -11.39
C GLY A 101 1.66 25.18 -11.56
N ASN A 102 1.19 24.03 -12.08
CA ASN A 102 -0.20 23.85 -12.47
C ASN A 102 -0.99 23.06 -11.42
N TRP A 103 -2.19 23.55 -11.15
CA TRP A 103 -3.22 22.89 -10.37
C TRP A 103 -4.24 22.22 -11.27
N SER A 104 -4.66 21.02 -10.89
CA SER A 104 -5.91 20.43 -11.35
C SER A 104 -7.04 20.91 -10.43
N LEU A 105 -8.10 21.47 -10.99
CA LEU A 105 -9.26 21.92 -10.23
C LEU A 105 -10.53 21.22 -10.70
N VAL A 106 -11.35 20.81 -9.73
CA VAL A 106 -12.72 20.33 -9.95
C VAL A 106 -13.66 21.28 -9.23
N ALA A 107 -14.46 22.02 -10.01
CA ALA A 107 -15.57 22.79 -9.49
C ALA A 107 -16.86 22.01 -9.72
N PHE A 108 -17.75 21.91 -8.74
CA PHE A 108 -19.06 21.28 -8.93
C PHE A 108 -20.14 21.96 -8.10
N SER A 109 -21.38 21.85 -8.58
CA SER A 109 -22.58 22.27 -7.87
C SER A 109 -23.56 21.11 -7.83
N ILE A 110 -23.63 20.43 -6.69
CA ILE A 110 -24.56 19.32 -6.45
C ILE A 110 -25.59 19.81 -5.43
N SER A 111 -26.87 19.53 -5.66
CA SER A 111 -27.93 20.05 -4.77
C SER A 111 -27.81 19.47 -3.36
N GLU A 112 -28.34 20.16 -2.35
CA GLU A 112 -28.39 19.64 -0.98
C GLU A 112 -29.25 18.38 -0.81
N GLN A 113 -30.15 18.12 -1.76
CA GLN A 113 -31.00 16.93 -1.73
C GLN A 113 -30.21 15.66 -2.11
N GLU A 114 -29.06 15.83 -2.79
CA GLU A 114 -28.21 14.75 -3.29
C GLU A 114 -26.97 14.53 -2.40
N ARG A 115 -27.16 14.55 -1.07
CA ARG A 115 -26.05 14.45 -0.09
C ARG A 115 -25.19 13.20 -0.30
N THR A 116 -25.81 12.07 -0.62
CA THR A 116 -25.12 10.80 -0.86
C THR A 116 -24.19 10.88 -2.06
N LEU A 117 -24.66 11.44 -3.19
CA LEU A 117 -23.86 11.61 -4.40
C LEU A 117 -22.68 12.55 -4.13
N ARG A 118 -22.93 13.68 -3.46
CA ARG A 118 -21.87 14.62 -3.06
C ARG A 118 -20.82 13.96 -2.17
N HIS A 119 -21.24 13.21 -1.16
CA HIS A 119 -20.32 12.50 -0.26
C HIS A 119 -19.48 11.46 -1.02
N PHE A 120 -20.09 10.74 -1.96
CA PHE A 120 -19.39 9.76 -2.79
C PHE A 120 -18.36 10.43 -3.71
N LEU A 121 -18.73 11.51 -4.42
CA LEU A 121 -17.80 12.28 -5.24
C LEU A 121 -16.61 12.78 -4.42
N ARG A 122 -16.87 13.42 -3.27
CA ARG A 122 -15.81 13.95 -2.38
C ARG A 122 -14.87 12.85 -1.89
N THR A 123 -15.41 11.69 -1.54
CA THR A 123 -14.61 10.52 -1.14
C THR A 123 -13.71 10.04 -2.27
N ARG A 124 -14.24 9.95 -3.49
CA ARG A 124 -13.50 9.51 -4.68
C ARG A 124 -12.46 10.54 -5.14
N LEU A 125 -12.74 11.84 -5.00
CA LEU A 125 -11.79 12.91 -5.27
C LEU A 125 -10.61 12.86 -4.29
N ARG A 126 -10.84 12.56 -3.01
CA ARG A 126 -9.74 12.33 -2.04
C ARG A 126 -8.84 11.17 -2.46
N TRP A 127 -9.41 10.07 -2.97
CA TRP A 127 -8.62 8.95 -3.50
C TRP A 127 -7.80 9.31 -4.75
N LEU A 128 -8.21 10.35 -5.48
CA LEU A 128 -7.45 10.96 -6.58
C LEU A 128 -6.52 12.08 -6.11
N THR A 129 -6.24 12.15 -4.79
CA THR A 129 -5.37 13.14 -4.12
C THR A 129 -5.82 14.61 -4.25
N PHE A 130 -7.12 14.85 -4.45
CA PHE A 130 -7.67 16.21 -4.35
C PHE A 130 -7.98 16.60 -2.91
N GLY A 131 -7.64 17.84 -2.55
CA GLY A 131 -8.04 18.53 -1.33
C GLY A 131 -9.25 19.45 -1.55
N SER A 132 -10.11 19.60 -0.54
CA SER A 132 -11.32 20.42 -0.60
C SER A 132 -11.00 21.88 -0.25
N LEU A 133 -10.69 22.71 -1.24
CA LEU A 133 -10.42 24.14 -1.01
C LEU A 133 -11.68 24.89 -0.54
N TYR A 134 -12.82 24.58 -1.14
CA TYR A 134 -14.15 25.02 -0.71
C TYR A 134 -15.15 23.86 -0.88
N ASP A 135 -16.42 24.03 -0.51
CA ASP A 135 -17.41 22.93 -0.57
C ASP A 135 -17.52 22.30 -1.96
N GLY A 136 -17.55 23.15 -2.98
CA GLY A 136 -17.64 22.77 -4.40
C GLY A 136 -16.37 23.03 -5.21
N LEU A 137 -15.22 23.34 -4.58
CA LEU A 137 -13.95 23.55 -5.29
C LEU A 137 -12.85 22.68 -4.68
N TRP A 138 -12.30 21.80 -5.51
CA TRP A 138 -11.30 20.83 -5.12
C TRP A 138 -10.05 21.00 -5.97
N ILE A 139 -8.87 20.85 -5.35
CA ILE A 139 -7.57 21.12 -5.98
C ILE A 139 -6.62 19.94 -5.80
N SER A 140 -5.74 19.72 -6.76
CA SER A 140 -4.62 18.77 -6.67
C SER A 140 -3.40 19.32 -7.41
N PRO A 141 -2.18 19.18 -6.88
CA PRO A 141 -0.97 19.58 -7.59
C PRO A 141 -0.59 18.59 -8.70
N HIS A 142 -1.30 17.46 -8.79
CA HIS A 142 -1.05 16.39 -9.75
C HIS A 142 -1.91 16.54 -11.01
N PRO A 143 -1.46 16.07 -12.19
CA PRO A 143 -2.22 16.11 -13.44
C PRO A 143 -3.33 15.04 -13.47
N ARG A 144 -4.38 15.22 -12.64
CA ARG A 144 -5.43 14.22 -12.39
C ARG A 144 -6.75 14.51 -13.11
N LEU A 145 -6.82 15.54 -13.96
CA LEU A 145 -8.06 15.96 -14.63
C LEU A 145 -8.71 14.85 -15.46
N ALA A 146 -7.94 14.02 -16.18
CA ALA A 146 -8.51 12.90 -16.95
C ALA A 146 -9.13 11.82 -16.04
N ALA A 147 -8.56 11.58 -14.86
CA ALA A 147 -9.15 10.68 -13.88
C ALA A 147 -10.41 11.27 -13.23
N ALA A 148 -10.39 12.59 -12.94
CA ALA A 148 -11.54 13.30 -12.42
C ALA A 148 -12.71 13.34 -13.43
N ALA A 149 -12.44 13.55 -14.71
CA ALA A 149 -13.43 13.52 -15.78
C ALA A 149 -14.16 12.17 -15.83
N ARG A 150 -13.40 11.05 -15.89
CA ARG A 150 -13.97 9.70 -15.86
C ARG A 150 -14.83 9.46 -14.62
N LEU A 151 -14.39 9.92 -13.46
CA LEU A 151 -15.16 9.83 -12.21
C LEU A 151 -16.49 10.59 -12.30
N LEU A 152 -16.50 11.79 -12.88
CA LEU A 152 -17.72 12.58 -13.06
C LEU A 152 -18.70 11.89 -14.02
N ASP A 153 -18.19 11.34 -15.12
CA ASP A 153 -18.98 10.57 -16.10
C ASP A 153 -19.57 9.30 -15.50
N GLU A 154 -18.76 8.53 -14.74
CA GLU A 154 -19.19 7.33 -14.01
C GLU A 154 -20.34 7.62 -13.03
N LEU A 155 -20.37 8.82 -12.47
CA LEU A 155 -21.39 9.28 -11.53
C LEU A 155 -22.55 10.02 -12.19
N GLY A 156 -22.50 10.27 -13.50
CA GLY A 156 -23.52 11.02 -14.23
C GLY A 156 -23.62 12.48 -13.82
N ILE A 157 -22.54 13.10 -13.34
CA ILE A 157 -22.54 14.47 -12.83
C ILE A 157 -22.24 15.44 -13.96
N SER A 158 -23.27 16.15 -14.45
CA SER A 158 -23.14 17.16 -15.49
C SER A 158 -22.90 18.59 -14.96
N THR A 159 -23.04 18.80 -13.65
CA THR A 159 -22.92 20.11 -12.99
C THR A 159 -21.52 20.33 -12.41
N ALA A 160 -20.50 19.90 -13.14
CA ALA A 160 -19.10 20.05 -12.77
C ALA A 160 -18.27 20.61 -13.92
N THR A 161 -17.23 21.36 -13.59
CA THR A 161 -16.28 21.95 -14.52
C THR A 161 -14.86 21.65 -14.06
N LEU A 162 -14.01 21.30 -15.02
CA LEU A 162 -12.61 20.97 -14.80
C LEU A 162 -11.73 22.12 -15.32
N PHE A 163 -10.74 22.53 -14.52
CA PHE A 163 -9.78 23.56 -14.92
C PHE A 163 -8.36 23.08 -14.67
N SER A 164 -7.44 23.53 -15.53
CA SER A 164 -6.03 23.61 -15.20
C SER A 164 -5.69 25.08 -15.00
N ALA A 165 -5.09 25.43 -13.86
CA ALA A 165 -4.78 26.83 -13.55
C ALA A 165 -3.50 26.95 -12.74
N ARG A 166 -2.89 28.13 -12.76
CA ARG A 166 -1.80 28.49 -11.86
C ARG A 166 -2.34 29.35 -10.73
N MET A 167 -1.88 29.09 -9.51
CA MET A 167 -2.23 29.95 -8.38
C MET A 167 -1.41 31.24 -8.48
N LEU A 168 -2.08 32.38 -8.42
CA LEU A 168 -1.40 33.67 -8.43
C LEU A 168 -0.89 33.99 -7.03
N PRO A 169 0.36 34.48 -6.88
CA PRO A 169 0.86 34.97 -5.59
C PRO A 169 -0.04 36.11 -5.10
N ARG A 170 -0.60 35.96 -3.91
CA ARG A 170 -1.37 37.03 -3.27
C ARG A 170 -0.62 37.48 -2.02
N SER A 171 -0.27 38.76 -1.93
CA SER A 171 0.23 39.33 -0.69
C SER A 171 -0.91 39.34 0.32
N THR A 172 -0.89 38.39 1.25
CA THR A 172 -1.77 38.36 2.41
C THR A 172 -0.97 38.80 3.63
N ASN A 173 -1.57 39.59 4.52
CA ASN A 173 -0.97 40.02 5.79
C ASN A 173 -0.84 38.85 6.82
N GLY A 174 -0.79 37.61 6.36
CA GLY A 174 -0.69 36.38 7.17
C GLY A 174 0.08 35.30 6.39
N ASN A 175 0.30 34.12 7.01
CA ASN A 175 1.03 33.01 6.40
C ASN A 175 0.33 32.60 5.08
N GLY A 176 0.95 32.89 3.93
CA GLY A 176 0.34 32.81 2.58
C GLY A 176 -0.11 31.42 2.12
N GLU A 177 -0.04 30.41 2.99
CA GLU A 177 -0.24 28.98 2.71
C GLU A 177 -1.34 28.34 3.59
N ASP A 178 -2.19 29.14 4.24
CA ASP A 178 -3.30 28.64 5.10
C ASP A 178 -4.24 27.65 4.36
N TRP A 179 -4.27 27.73 3.02
CA TRP A 179 -5.03 26.82 2.16
C TRP A 179 -4.43 25.40 2.10
N LEU A 180 -3.18 25.15 2.50
CA LEU A 180 -2.61 23.80 2.58
C LEU A 180 -3.30 22.91 3.63
N ARG A 181 -4.04 23.52 4.57
CA ARG A 181 -4.86 22.82 5.58
C ARG A 181 -5.95 21.92 4.99
N VAL A 182 -6.20 21.99 3.68
CA VAL A 182 -7.06 21.03 2.97
C VAL A 182 -6.51 19.59 3.05
N TRP A 183 -5.22 19.44 3.31
CA TRP A 183 -4.57 18.19 3.69
C TRP A 183 -4.12 18.26 5.15
N ASP A 184 -4.38 17.20 5.90
CA ASP A 184 -3.97 17.08 7.31
C ASP A 184 -2.49 16.64 7.39
N LEU A 185 -1.59 17.57 7.06
CA LEU A 185 -0.15 17.32 7.05
C LEU A 185 0.41 17.05 8.46
N GLU A 186 -0.21 17.60 9.50
CA GLU A 186 0.19 17.36 10.88
C GLU A 186 -0.06 15.90 11.28
N SER A 187 -1.28 15.39 11.06
CA SER A 187 -1.59 13.98 11.33
C SER A 187 -0.72 13.03 10.50
N LEU A 188 -0.46 13.38 9.24
CA LEU A 188 0.39 12.57 8.35
C LEU A 188 1.85 12.55 8.81
N CYS A 189 2.39 13.69 9.25
CA CYS A 189 3.73 13.77 9.84
C CYS A 189 3.84 12.86 11.08
N GLN A 190 2.87 12.94 12.00
CA GLN A 190 2.84 12.09 13.19
C GLN A 190 2.81 10.59 12.86
N GLN A 191 2.08 10.21 11.81
CA GLN A 191 2.03 8.82 11.34
C GLN A 191 3.37 8.34 10.77
N TYR A 192 4.05 9.18 9.98
CA TYR A 192 5.40 8.88 9.50
C TYR A 192 6.41 8.75 10.64
N GLU A 193 6.39 9.67 11.61
CA GLU A 193 7.28 9.59 12.76
C GLU A 193 7.02 8.34 13.61
N ALA A 194 5.75 7.97 13.81
CA ALA A 194 5.39 6.74 14.52
C ALA A 194 5.94 5.50 13.80
N TYR A 195 5.79 5.47 12.46
CA TYR A 195 6.36 4.41 11.63
C TYR A 195 7.90 4.35 11.74
N ILE A 196 8.58 5.50 11.64
CA ILE A 196 10.05 5.58 11.79
C ILE A 196 10.46 5.04 13.16
N ARG A 197 9.84 5.52 14.25
CA ARG A 197 10.13 5.04 15.62
C ARG A 197 9.92 3.54 15.76
N GLN A 198 8.94 2.97 15.09
CA GLN A 198 8.66 1.53 15.12
C GLN A 198 9.71 0.70 14.36
N VAL A 199 10.15 1.15 13.19
CA VAL A 199 11.04 0.36 12.30
C VAL A 199 12.53 0.58 12.60
N GLN A 200 12.90 1.73 13.16
CA GLN A 200 14.30 2.08 13.39
C GLN A 200 15.10 1.10 14.27
N PRO A 201 14.56 0.51 15.36
CA PRO A 201 15.25 -0.53 16.12
C PRO A 201 15.56 -1.79 15.30
N LEU A 202 14.66 -2.16 14.39
CA LEU A 202 14.87 -3.28 13.47
C LEU A 202 15.98 -2.93 12.47
N LEU A 203 15.95 -1.73 11.89
CA LEU A 203 16.99 -1.28 10.95
C LEU A 203 18.39 -1.39 11.55
N LEU A 204 18.59 -1.00 12.81
CA LEU A 204 19.89 -1.11 13.47
C LEU A 204 20.37 -2.56 13.52
N ARG A 205 19.49 -3.49 13.91
CA ARG A 205 19.82 -4.93 13.97
C ARG A 205 20.08 -5.52 12.59
N VAL A 206 19.35 -5.06 11.57
CA VAL A 206 19.55 -5.46 10.17
C VAL A 206 20.96 -5.06 9.72
N ARG A 207 21.36 -3.80 9.96
CA ARG A 207 22.71 -3.31 9.63
C ARG A 207 23.83 -4.04 10.36
N GLU A 208 23.57 -4.52 11.57
CA GLU A 208 24.51 -5.30 12.37
C GLU A 208 24.52 -6.81 12.01
N GLY A 209 23.66 -7.27 11.09
CA GLY A 209 23.53 -8.68 10.74
C GLY A 209 22.94 -9.55 11.86
N ARG A 210 22.14 -8.97 12.77
CA ARG A 210 21.57 -9.65 13.96
C ARG A 210 20.10 -10.07 13.79
N VAL A 211 19.68 -10.34 12.55
CA VAL A 211 18.31 -10.78 12.23
C VAL A 211 18.39 -12.12 11.53
N GLU A 212 17.95 -13.16 12.23
CA GLU A 212 17.98 -14.54 11.76
C GLU A 212 16.87 -14.83 10.72
N PRO A 213 17.01 -15.86 9.87
CA PRO A 213 16.02 -16.19 8.83
C PRO A 213 14.55 -16.26 9.29
N PRO A 214 14.20 -16.88 10.43
CA PRO A 214 12.82 -16.90 10.92
C PRO A 214 12.27 -15.50 11.22
N GLU A 215 13.08 -14.63 11.82
CA GLU A 215 12.67 -13.27 12.12
C GLU A 215 12.61 -12.41 10.84
N ALA A 216 13.55 -12.58 9.91
CA ALA A 216 13.57 -11.89 8.63
C ALA A 216 12.28 -12.13 7.83
N MET A 217 11.81 -13.39 7.79
CA MET A 217 10.57 -13.78 7.11
C MET A 217 9.32 -13.11 7.69
N LEU A 218 9.30 -12.85 9.00
CA LEU A 218 8.19 -12.16 9.65
C LEU A 218 8.28 -10.64 9.52
N ALA A 219 9.48 -10.09 9.70
CA ALA A 219 9.72 -8.67 9.75
C ALA A 219 9.52 -7.98 8.40
N ARG A 220 9.97 -8.61 7.30
CA ARG A 220 9.91 -8.03 5.95
C ARG A 220 8.47 -7.73 5.49
N PRO A 221 7.50 -8.66 5.55
CA PRO A 221 6.10 -8.37 5.24
C PRO A 221 5.48 -7.35 6.19
N HIS A 222 5.84 -7.36 7.47
CA HIS A 222 5.27 -6.45 8.47
C HIS A 222 5.66 -4.98 8.22
N VAL A 223 6.94 -4.73 7.92
CA VAL A 223 7.44 -3.40 7.57
C VAL A 223 6.74 -2.88 6.30
N MET A 224 6.66 -3.73 5.27
CA MET A 224 6.00 -3.37 4.01
C MET A 224 4.49 -3.16 4.18
N ASP A 225 3.83 -3.93 5.04
CA ASP A 225 2.40 -3.79 5.29
C ASP A 225 2.07 -2.46 5.99
N ALA A 226 2.89 -2.07 6.96
CA ALA A 226 2.75 -0.78 7.62
C ALA A 226 3.00 0.39 6.64
N TRP A 227 3.99 0.27 5.76
CA TRP A 227 4.25 1.25 4.70
C TRP A 227 3.09 1.40 3.70
N ARG A 228 2.40 0.30 3.39
CA ARG A 228 1.32 0.24 2.39
C ARG A 228 0.12 1.13 2.69
N ALA A 229 -0.04 1.61 3.92
CA ALA A 229 -1.10 2.56 4.27
C ALA A 229 -0.87 3.96 3.66
N PHE A 230 0.40 4.40 3.54
CA PHE A 230 0.73 5.78 3.15
C PHE A 230 0.27 6.17 1.74
N PRO A 231 0.45 5.36 0.67
CA PRO A 231 -0.02 5.73 -0.68
C PRO A 231 -1.54 5.97 -0.79
N GLY A 232 -2.32 5.55 0.21
CA GLY A 232 -3.77 5.78 0.28
C GLY A 232 -4.17 6.99 1.13
N GLN A 233 -3.24 7.57 1.89
CA GLN A 233 -3.47 8.64 2.87
C GLN A 233 -2.70 9.92 2.52
N ASP A 234 -1.46 9.77 2.05
CA ASP A 234 -0.60 10.86 1.64
C ASP A 234 -1.01 11.34 0.23
N PRO A 235 -1.35 12.64 0.06
CA PRO A 235 -1.65 13.22 -1.25
C PRO A 235 -0.43 13.34 -2.18
N ASP A 236 0.76 12.99 -1.70
CA ASP A 236 2.04 13.05 -2.38
C ASP A 236 2.36 14.47 -2.87
N LEU A 237 2.23 15.47 -1.98
CA LEU A 237 2.46 16.86 -2.37
C LEU A 237 3.91 17.07 -2.86
N PRO A 238 4.11 17.97 -3.83
CA PRO A 238 5.43 18.49 -4.17
C PRO A 238 6.18 19.03 -2.95
N ALA A 239 7.51 18.90 -2.96
CA ALA A 239 8.38 19.26 -1.84
C ALA A 239 8.27 20.74 -1.41
N GLU A 240 7.99 21.63 -2.35
CA GLU A 240 7.78 23.06 -2.09
C GLU A 240 6.54 23.39 -1.25
N PHE A 241 5.58 22.46 -1.10
CA PHE A 241 4.42 22.59 -0.21
C PHE A 241 4.59 21.86 1.12
N LEU A 242 5.77 21.26 1.34
CA LEU A 242 6.07 20.45 2.51
C LEU A 242 7.09 21.17 3.41
N PRO A 243 7.03 20.94 4.73
CA PRO A 243 8.09 21.37 5.63
C PRO A 243 9.45 20.80 5.20
N ALA A 244 10.53 21.54 5.48
CA ALA A 244 11.88 21.12 5.12
C ALA A 244 12.32 19.79 5.78
N ASP A 245 11.75 19.46 6.94
CA ASP A 245 11.99 18.25 7.72
C ASP A 245 10.92 17.17 7.50
N TRP A 246 10.19 17.22 6.38
CA TRP A 246 9.13 16.27 6.09
C TRP A 246 9.62 14.80 6.13
N PRO A 247 9.00 13.93 6.95
CA PRO A 247 9.59 12.63 7.30
C PRO A 247 9.44 11.54 6.23
N ARG A 248 8.70 11.79 5.15
CA ARG A 248 8.39 10.77 4.10
C ARG A 248 9.64 10.09 3.54
N ASN A 249 10.67 10.87 3.19
CA ASN A 249 11.88 10.32 2.58
C ASN A 249 12.65 9.42 3.56
N THR A 250 12.73 9.83 4.83
CA THR A 250 13.32 9.02 5.90
C THR A 250 12.54 7.73 6.10
N ALA A 251 11.20 7.81 6.22
CA ALA A 251 10.35 6.64 6.39
C ALA A 251 10.48 5.65 5.21
N ARG A 252 10.48 6.17 3.97
CA ARG A 252 10.69 5.36 2.77
C ARG A 252 12.06 4.69 2.77
N SER A 253 13.12 5.44 3.05
CA SER A 253 14.50 4.93 3.05
C SER A 253 14.66 3.78 4.04
N ILE A 254 14.18 3.96 5.27
CA ILE A 254 14.20 2.92 6.31
C ILE A 254 13.39 1.69 5.87
N CYS A 255 12.19 1.90 5.30
CA CYS A 255 11.35 0.82 4.77
C CYS A 255 12.10 -0.01 3.73
N MET A 256 12.63 0.64 2.70
CA MET A 256 13.26 -0.02 1.56
C MET A 256 14.56 -0.71 1.98
N GLU A 257 15.37 -0.08 2.83
CA GLU A 257 16.62 -0.68 3.31
C GLU A 257 16.35 -1.97 4.11
N VAL A 258 15.40 -1.94 5.05
CA VAL A 258 15.01 -3.16 5.79
C VAL A 258 14.44 -4.21 4.86
N TYR A 259 13.52 -3.82 3.97
CA TYR A 259 12.82 -4.74 3.08
C TYR A 259 13.75 -5.45 2.08
N GLU A 260 14.73 -4.74 1.53
CA GLU A 260 15.73 -5.30 0.61
C GLU A 260 16.79 -6.13 1.35
N THR A 261 17.34 -5.63 2.45
CA THR A 261 18.42 -6.32 3.17
C THR A 261 17.96 -7.65 3.78
N LEU A 262 16.72 -7.72 4.25
CA LEU A 262 16.15 -8.94 4.83
C LEU A 262 15.75 -9.99 3.78
N ARG A 263 15.71 -9.65 2.49
CA ARG A 263 15.20 -10.55 1.43
C ARG A 263 15.89 -11.92 1.45
N PRO A 264 17.23 -12.05 1.43
CA PRO A 264 17.88 -13.36 1.30
C PRO A 264 17.56 -14.29 2.50
N ALA A 265 17.66 -13.78 3.72
CA ALA A 265 17.37 -14.56 4.93
C ALA A 265 15.88 -14.93 5.02
N ALA A 266 14.99 -14.02 4.61
CA ALA A 266 13.56 -14.29 4.58
C ALA A 266 13.19 -15.37 3.54
N GLU A 267 13.76 -15.30 2.34
CA GLU A 267 13.56 -16.29 1.28
C GLU A 267 14.10 -17.67 1.67
N GLN A 268 15.25 -17.73 2.35
CA GLN A 268 15.79 -18.98 2.89
C GLN A 268 14.75 -19.67 3.79
N ARG A 269 14.24 -18.96 4.80
CA ARG A 269 13.24 -19.53 5.71
C ARG A 269 11.96 -19.91 4.99
N PHE A 270 11.49 -19.07 4.08
CA PHE A 270 10.29 -19.36 3.31
C PHE A 270 10.44 -20.66 2.51
N ASN A 271 11.56 -20.82 1.77
CA ASN A 271 11.83 -22.02 0.98
C ASN A 271 11.95 -23.27 1.88
N GLU A 272 12.66 -23.19 3.02
CA GLU A 272 12.71 -24.29 4.00
C GLU A 272 11.29 -24.76 4.36
N LEU A 273 10.40 -23.83 4.72
CA LEU A 273 9.01 -24.15 5.10
C LEU A 273 8.15 -24.66 3.94
N ILE A 274 8.48 -24.34 2.68
CA ILE A 274 7.80 -24.93 1.52
C ILE A 274 8.35 -26.32 1.22
N GLU A 275 9.67 -26.51 1.25
CA GLU A 275 10.40 -27.69 0.82
C GLU A 275 10.50 -28.82 1.84
N THR A 276 10.13 -28.60 3.11
CA THR A 276 10.16 -29.59 4.22
C THR A 276 9.19 -30.79 3.99
N ARG A 277 8.99 -31.26 2.76
CA ARG A 277 8.33 -32.52 2.43
C ARG A 277 8.68 -33.12 1.05
N TYR A 278 9.64 -32.57 0.29
CA TYR A 278 10.11 -33.24 -0.93
C TYR A 278 10.92 -34.51 -0.64
N GLU A 279 11.58 -34.60 0.53
CA GLU A 279 12.47 -35.72 0.87
C GLU A 279 11.75 -36.98 1.39
N ILE A 280 10.48 -36.91 1.81
CA ILE A 280 9.76 -38.07 2.40
C ILE A 280 8.96 -38.86 1.34
N LEU A 281 9.04 -38.49 0.06
CA LEU A 281 8.30 -39.15 -1.03
C LEU A 281 9.23 -39.73 -2.12
N GLN A 282 10.54 -39.78 -1.88
CA GLN A 282 11.52 -40.42 -2.77
C GLN A 282 12.31 -41.58 -2.13
N GLU A 283 11.99 -41.96 -0.89
CA GLU A 283 12.38 -43.25 -0.30
C GLU A 283 11.17 -44.19 -0.25
#